data_AF-A0A7S0IC66-F1
#
_entry.id   AF-A0A7S0IC66-F1
#
_cell.length_a   1.000
_cell.length_b   1.000
_cell.length_c   1.000
_cell.angle_alpha   90.00
_cell.angle_beta   90.00
_cell.angle_gamma   90.00
#
_symmetry.space_group_name_H-M   'P 1'
#
loop_
_entity.id
_entity.type
_entity.pdbx_description
1 polymer ?
#
loop_
_entity_poly.entity_id
_entity_poly.type
_entity_poly.pdbx_seq_one_letter_code
_entity_poly.pdbx_strand_id
1 'polypeptide(L)'
;ARRAAGLKQADAHMAVLVQEMAPATVSFVLHTAAVSGADNTRGADGFAPSRTLEAEIAVGLGETLASGARGTPWRLEIDQTSGDVRTTAFASLSTAIMMHEHAMHLGMKTVAVDYSRQELSTDREQRDTLGRRLAAVGAALEAEYGAPQDIEGCVV
;
A
#
# COMPACT_ATOMS: atom_id res chain seq x y z
N ALA A 1 8.96 -1.16 22.59
CA ALA A 1 8.61 -2.08 23.70
C ALA A 1 7.91 -1.32 24.81
N ARG A 2 6.84 -1.87 25.44
CA ARG A 2 5.98 -1.17 26.43
C ARG A 2 6.76 -0.40 27.52
N ARG A 3 7.81 -1.02 28.07
CA ARG A 3 8.71 -0.39 29.06
C ARG A 3 9.38 0.89 28.55
N ALA A 4 9.79 0.92 27.29
CA ALA A 4 10.44 2.09 26.68
C ALA A 4 9.46 3.26 26.45
N ALA A 5 8.17 2.96 26.32
CA ALA A 5 7.11 3.96 26.22
C ALA A 5 6.52 4.38 27.59
N GLY A 6 7.07 3.87 28.71
CA GLY A 6 6.58 4.15 30.06
C GLY A 6 5.22 3.51 30.39
N LEU A 7 4.71 2.60 29.55
CA LEU A 7 3.41 1.96 29.74
C LEU A 7 3.53 0.77 30.70
N LYS A 8 2.70 0.77 31.75
CA LYS A 8 2.58 -0.37 32.66
C LYS A 8 1.82 -1.50 31.97
N GLN A 9 2.17 -2.75 32.28
CA GLN A 9 1.50 -3.90 31.69
C GLN A 9 0.03 -4.01 32.09
N ALA A 10 -0.31 -3.61 33.32
CA ALA A 10 -1.69 -3.66 33.83
C ALA A 10 -2.64 -2.69 33.12
N ASP A 11 -2.09 -1.62 32.51
CA ASP A 11 -2.87 -0.60 31.81
C ASP A 11 -3.05 -0.94 30.31
N ALA A 12 -2.40 -1.99 29.83
CA ALA A 12 -2.48 -2.41 28.44
C ALA A 12 -3.71 -3.32 28.23
N HIS A 13 -4.65 -2.85 27.42
CA HIS A 13 -5.82 -3.62 26.99
C HIS A 13 -5.73 -3.91 25.48
N MET A 14 -6.32 -5.03 25.06
CA MET A 14 -6.33 -5.45 23.65
C MET A 14 -7.77 -5.70 23.23
N ALA A 15 -8.21 -5.02 22.17
CA ALA A 15 -9.41 -5.37 21.44
C ALA A 15 -9.04 -6.31 20.28
N VAL A 16 -9.95 -7.22 19.93
CA VAL A 16 -9.80 -8.10 18.77
C VAL A 16 -10.80 -7.68 17.72
N LEU A 17 -10.31 -7.27 16.56
CA LEU A 17 -11.13 -7.02 15.37
C LEU A 17 -11.23 -8.33 14.58
N VAL A 18 -12.45 -8.74 14.24
CA VAL A 18 -12.71 -9.86 13.34
C VAL A 18 -13.27 -9.28 12.05
N GLN A 19 -12.55 -9.47 10.96
CA GLN A 19 -12.91 -9.00 9.63
C GLN A 19 -12.93 -10.18 8.67
N GLU A 20 -13.82 -10.13 7.68
CA GLU A 20 -13.79 -11.05 6.54
C GLU A 20 -12.48 -10.85 5.75
N MET A 21 -11.87 -11.97 5.33
CA MET A 21 -10.65 -11.94 4.54
C MET A 21 -10.98 -11.67 3.06
N ALA A 22 -10.42 -10.60 2.50
CA ALA A 22 -10.59 -10.27 1.09
C ALA A 22 -9.66 -11.15 0.21
N PRO A 23 -10.15 -11.69 -0.92
CA PRO A 23 -9.35 -12.51 -1.84
C PRO A 23 -8.43 -11.62 -2.70
N ALA A 24 -7.42 -11.01 -2.07
CA ALA A 24 -6.55 -10.02 -2.72
C ALA A 24 -5.76 -10.61 -3.89
N THR A 25 -5.89 -9.99 -5.06
CA THR A 25 -4.99 -10.20 -6.21
C THR A 25 -3.67 -9.44 -5.98
N VAL A 26 -3.78 -8.19 -5.52
CA VAL A 26 -2.69 -7.37 -4.99
C VAL A 26 -3.15 -6.66 -3.72
N SER A 27 -2.19 -6.36 -2.85
CA SER A 27 -2.38 -5.54 -1.64
C SER A 27 -1.51 -4.30 -1.72
N PHE A 28 -1.89 -3.26 -1.00
CA PHE A 28 -1.17 -2.00 -0.99
C PHE A 28 -1.16 -1.33 0.38
N VAL A 29 -0.10 -0.55 0.62
CA VAL A 29 -0.03 0.51 1.63
C VAL A 29 0.03 1.83 0.88
N LEU A 30 -0.82 2.78 1.22
CA LEU A 30 -0.93 4.09 0.59
C LEU A 30 -0.80 5.19 1.64
N HIS A 31 0.22 6.04 1.48
CA HIS A 31 0.39 7.24 2.29
C HIS A 31 -0.04 8.45 1.48
N THR A 32 -0.93 9.29 2.02
CA THR A 32 -1.40 10.51 1.33
C THR A 32 -0.54 11.73 1.62
N ALA A 33 0.53 11.58 2.41
CA ALA A 33 1.60 12.56 2.57
C ALA A 33 2.95 11.89 2.30
N ALA A 34 3.90 12.66 1.74
CA ALA A 34 5.24 12.15 1.47
C ALA A 34 5.90 11.56 2.72
N VAL A 35 6.31 10.29 2.60
CA VAL A 35 7.09 9.56 3.61
C VAL A 35 8.55 9.48 3.17
N SER A 36 8.81 9.51 1.86
CA SER A 36 10.13 9.37 1.26
C SER A 36 10.89 10.70 1.07
N GLY A 37 10.64 11.73 1.88
CA GLY A 37 11.34 13.03 1.74
C GLY A 37 11.14 13.73 0.39
N ALA A 38 10.20 13.25 -0.44
CA ALA A 38 9.69 13.96 -1.60
C ALA A 38 9.07 15.28 -1.11
N ASP A 39 9.45 16.36 -1.79
CA ASP A 39 9.12 17.71 -1.37
C ASP A 39 7.63 17.98 -1.57
N ASN A 40 6.82 17.86 -0.51
CA ASN A 40 5.43 18.33 -0.49
C ASN A 40 5.32 19.84 -0.75
N THR A 41 6.41 20.59 -0.92
CA THR A 41 6.40 22.04 -1.16
C THR A 41 6.65 22.47 -2.61
N ARG A 42 6.94 21.56 -3.54
CA ARG A 42 7.21 21.91 -4.94
C ARG A 42 6.12 21.42 -5.90
N GLY A 43 5.09 22.25 -6.09
CA GLY A 43 4.44 22.33 -7.40
C GLY A 43 5.48 22.72 -8.45
N ALA A 44 5.44 22.14 -9.66
CA ALA A 44 6.41 22.36 -10.74
C ALA A 44 6.51 23.84 -11.21
N ASP A 45 5.64 24.70 -10.70
CA ASP A 45 5.31 26.06 -11.09
C ASP A 45 5.20 27.02 -9.89
N GLY A 46 5.53 26.58 -8.67
CA GLY A 46 5.51 27.44 -7.46
C GLY A 46 4.11 27.73 -6.91
N PHE A 47 3.08 26.97 -7.32
CA PHE A 47 1.73 27.08 -6.79
C PHE A 47 1.36 25.84 -5.97
N ALA A 48 0.91 26.04 -4.73
CA ALA A 48 0.42 25.05 -3.76
C ALA A 48 1.33 23.82 -3.49
N PRO A 49 1.26 23.20 -2.29
CA PRO A 49 1.95 21.94 -2.06
C PRO A 49 1.43 20.86 -3.03
N SER A 50 2.32 20.19 -3.78
CA SER A 50 1.96 18.96 -4.50
C SER A 50 1.57 17.94 -3.44
N ARG A 51 0.31 17.50 -3.46
CA ARG A 51 -0.16 16.40 -2.60
C ARG A 51 0.20 15.09 -3.29
N THR A 52 1.48 14.73 -3.20
CA THR A 52 1.96 13.45 -3.72
C THR A 52 1.58 12.34 -2.75
N LEU A 53 0.88 11.32 -3.24
CA LEU A 53 0.72 10.05 -2.50
C LEU A 53 1.84 9.08 -2.87
N GLU A 54 2.19 8.23 -1.92
CA GLU A 54 3.13 7.13 -2.10
C GLU A 54 2.43 5.80 -1.86
N ALA A 55 2.44 4.92 -2.86
CA ALA A 55 1.87 3.58 -2.76
C ALA A 55 2.97 2.51 -2.83
N GLU A 56 2.97 1.59 -1.88
CA GLU A 56 3.71 0.33 -1.96
C GLU A 56 2.72 -0.80 -2.28
N ILE A 57 3.02 -1.62 -3.30
CA ILE A 57 2.10 -2.66 -3.79
C ILE A 57 2.84 -4.00 -3.88
N ALA A 58 2.16 -5.09 -3.48
CA ALA A 58 2.64 -6.46 -3.61
C ALA A 58 1.52 -7.40 -4.10
N VAL A 59 1.93 -8.54 -4.67
CA VAL A 59 0.98 -9.61 -5.04
C VAL A 59 0.42 -10.28 -3.79
N GLY A 60 -0.85 -10.65 -3.82
CA GLY A 60 -1.52 -11.37 -2.74
C GLY A 60 -1.83 -10.50 -1.53
N LEU A 61 -1.88 -11.13 -0.35
CA LEU A 61 -2.25 -10.49 0.91
C LEU A 61 -1.15 -9.55 1.45
N GLY A 62 -1.60 -8.55 2.22
CA GLY A 62 -0.79 -7.42 2.70
C GLY A 62 0.33 -7.79 3.67
N GLU A 63 0.29 -8.98 4.26
CA GLU A 63 1.33 -9.47 5.17
C GLU A 63 2.71 -9.54 4.48
N THR A 64 2.75 -9.67 3.15
CA THR A 64 4.01 -9.61 2.39
C THR A 64 4.71 -8.25 2.56
N LEU A 65 3.94 -7.15 2.60
CA LEU A 65 4.45 -5.80 2.85
C LEU A 65 4.79 -5.59 4.33
N ALA A 66 3.89 -6.00 5.23
CA ALA A 66 4.05 -5.80 6.68
C ALA A 66 5.19 -6.64 7.30
N SER A 67 5.52 -7.80 6.71
CA SER A 67 6.55 -8.72 7.22
C SER A 67 7.98 -8.31 6.88
N GLY A 68 8.18 -7.26 6.08
CA GLY A 68 9.52 -6.84 5.63
C GLY A 68 10.18 -7.90 4.74
N ALA A 69 9.39 -8.54 3.87
CA ALA A 69 9.89 -9.55 2.94
C ALA A 69 11.06 -9.01 2.11
N ARG A 70 12.03 -9.89 1.82
CA ARG A 70 13.26 -9.50 1.13
C ARG A 70 12.96 -9.15 -0.34
N GLY A 71 13.31 -7.94 -0.74
CA GLY A 71 13.07 -7.42 -2.09
C GLY A 71 12.47 -6.02 -2.03
N THR A 72 11.95 -5.55 -3.15
CA THR A 72 11.29 -4.25 -3.26
C THR A 72 9.83 -4.47 -3.67
N PRO A 73 8.84 -3.79 -3.09
CA PRO A 73 7.49 -3.74 -3.65
C PRO A 73 7.47 -2.88 -4.92
N TRP A 74 6.35 -2.86 -5.65
CA TRP A 74 6.16 -1.76 -6.60
C TRP A 74 5.97 -0.49 -5.80
N ARG A 75 6.60 0.59 -6.25
CA ARG A 75 6.41 1.91 -5.66
C ARG A 75 5.89 2.86 -6.73
N LEU A 76 4.75 3.46 -6.43
CA LEU A 76 4.14 4.49 -7.24
C LEU A 76 4.09 5.78 -6.43
N GLU A 77 4.47 6.88 -7.06
CA GLU A 77 4.14 8.23 -6.61
C GLU A 77 3.03 8.75 -7.51
N ILE A 78 2.01 9.36 -6.90
CA ILE A 78 0.85 9.86 -7.62
C ILE A 78 0.60 11.30 -7.21
N ASP A 79 0.49 12.21 -8.17
CA ASP A 79 0.07 13.59 -7.89
C ASP A 79 -1.46 13.64 -7.78
N GLN A 80 -2.02 14.05 -6.63
CA GLN A 80 -3.48 14.14 -6.45
C GLN A 80 -4.16 15.17 -7.35
N THR A 81 -3.42 16.15 -7.86
CA THR A 81 -3.97 17.26 -8.64
C THR A 81 -4.03 16.89 -10.12
N SER A 82 -2.91 16.43 -10.69
CA SER A 82 -2.85 16.07 -12.11
C SER A 82 -3.28 14.61 -12.36
N GLY A 83 -3.20 13.75 -11.36
CA GLY A 83 -3.36 12.30 -11.52
C GLY A 83 -2.19 11.63 -12.23
N ASP A 84 -1.05 12.33 -12.35
CA ASP A 84 0.17 11.76 -12.92
C ASP A 84 0.74 10.68 -12.02
N VAL A 85 1.08 9.55 -12.62
CA VAL A 85 1.63 8.39 -11.92
C VAL A 85 3.08 8.19 -12.34
N ARG A 86 3.98 8.14 -11.36
CA ARG A 86 5.40 7.85 -11.52
C ARG A 86 5.75 6.55 -10.82
N THR A 87 6.28 5.58 -11.56
CA THR A 87 6.84 4.37 -10.98
C THR A 87 8.26 4.65 -10.48
N THR A 88 8.49 4.54 -9.18
CA THR A 88 9.81 4.74 -8.54
C THR A 88 10.53 3.43 -8.26
N ALA A 89 9.80 2.32 -8.16
CA ALA A 89 10.39 0.99 -8.08
C ALA A 89 9.51 -0.07 -8.74
N PHE A 90 10.16 -1.04 -9.38
CA PHE A 90 9.55 -2.29 -9.79
C PHE A 90 9.78 -3.37 -8.74
N ALA A 91 8.81 -4.28 -8.60
CA ALA A 91 8.82 -5.26 -7.53
C ALA A 91 9.79 -6.44 -7.77
N SER A 92 10.30 -7.00 -6.67
CA SER A 92 11.25 -8.13 -6.64
C SER A 92 11.09 -9.08 -5.44
N LEU A 93 9.92 -9.06 -4.76
CA LEU A 93 9.67 -9.77 -3.49
C LEU A 93 9.70 -11.30 -3.59
N SER A 94 9.77 -11.87 -4.80
CA SER A 94 9.95 -13.31 -5.14
C SER A 94 8.88 -14.28 -4.61
N THR A 95 8.13 -13.92 -3.58
CA THR A 95 7.02 -14.68 -3.01
C THR A 95 5.84 -13.76 -2.66
N ALA A 96 4.69 -14.37 -2.42
CA ALA A 96 3.48 -13.72 -1.91
C ALA A 96 2.74 -14.68 -0.99
N ILE A 97 1.96 -14.12 -0.07
CA ILE A 97 0.99 -14.86 0.75
C ILE A 97 -0.37 -14.80 0.04
N MET A 98 -1.01 -15.94 -0.17
CA MET A 98 -2.29 -16.04 -0.87
C MET A 98 -3.26 -16.95 -0.12
N MET A 99 -4.55 -16.74 -0.34
CA MET A 99 -5.59 -17.67 0.10
C MET A 99 -5.63 -18.93 -0.77
N HIS A 100 -6.15 -20.01 -0.21
CA HIS A 100 -6.52 -21.19 -0.99
C HIS A 100 -7.88 -20.94 -1.69
N GLU A 101 -7.88 -20.51 -2.96
CA GLU A 101 -9.08 -20.18 -3.75
C GLU A 101 -10.25 -21.17 -3.59
N HIS A 102 -9.96 -22.47 -3.51
CA HIS A 102 -10.96 -23.54 -3.44
C HIS A 102 -10.98 -24.26 -2.08
N ALA A 103 -10.25 -23.75 -1.08
CA ALA A 103 -10.11 -24.41 0.21
C ALA A 103 -9.78 -23.40 1.33
N MET A 104 -10.61 -22.36 1.49
CA MET A 104 -10.40 -21.29 2.48
C MET A 104 -10.18 -21.82 3.92
N HIS A 105 -10.75 -22.98 4.26
CA HIS A 105 -10.54 -23.65 5.55
C HIS A 105 -9.09 -24.10 5.80
N LEU A 106 -8.27 -24.21 4.76
CA LEU A 106 -6.84 -24.52 4.85
C LEU A 106 -5.97 -23.28 5.14
N GLY A 107 -6.58 -22.09 5.17
CA GLY A 107 -5.90 -20.85 5.55
C GLY A 107 -5.13 -20.21 4.39
N MET A 108 -3.88 -19.85 4.65
CA MET A 108 -2.99 -19.10 3.75
C MET A 108 -1.76 -19.91 3.36
N LYS A 109 -1.25 -19.65 2.16
CA LYS A 109 -0.03 -20.27 1.62
C LYS A 109 0.94 -19.22 1.12
N THR A 110 2.23 -19.47 1.30
CA THR A 110 3.28 -18.74 0.59
C THR A 110 3.50 -19.39 -0.77
N VAL A 111 3.50 -18.59 -1.83
CA VAL A 111 3.79 -19.05 -3.19
C VAL A 111 4.94 -18.26 -3.80
N ALA A 112 5.70 -18.89 -4.67
CA ALA A 112 6.69 -18.19 -5.50
C ALA A 112 5.95 -17.34 -6.55
N VAL A 113 6.44 -16.12 -6.77
CA VAL A 113 5.86 -15.16 -7.72
C VAL A 113 6.95 -14.66 -8.65
N ASP A 114 6.72 -14.84 -9.95
CA ASP A 114 7.52 -14.18 -10.97
C ASP A 114 6.99 -12.76 -11.19
N TYR A 115 7.61 -11.81 -10.50
CA TYR A 115 7.27 -10.40 -10.58
C TYR A 115 7.59 -9.77 -11.94
N SER A 116 8.46 -10.38 -12.76
CA SER A 116 8.82 -9.84 -14.09
C SER A 116 7.68 -9.97 -15.11
N ARG A 117 6.71 -10.85 -14.84
CA ARG A 117 5.59 -11.16 -15.73
C ARG A 117 4.25 -10.59 -15.26
N GLN A 118 4.21 -9.97 -14.08
CA GLN A 118 2.99 -9.39 -13.53
C GLN A 118 2.62 -8.12 -14.31
N GLU A 119 1.33 -7.83 -14.43
CA GLU A 119 0.82 -6.69 -15.19
C GLU A 119 1.42 -5.36 -14.72
N LEU A 120 1.55 -5.17 -13.40
CA LEU A 120 2.16 -3.95 -12.86
C LEU A 120 3.66 -3.82 -13.22
N SER A 121 4.33 -4.88 -13.65
CA SER A 121 5.70 -4.81 -14.18
C SER A 121 5.75 -4.58 -15.69
N THR A 122 4.80 -5.12 -16.45
CA THR A 122 4.85 -5.13 -17.91
C THR A 122 4.01 -4.03 -18.56
N ASP A 123 3.02 -3.49 -17.84
CA ASP A 123 2.02 -2.59 -18.39
C ASP A 123 1.97 -1.26 -17.62
N ARG A 124 2.32 -0.18 -18.33
CA ARG A 124 2.27 1.18 -17.76
C ARG A 124 0.84 1.67 -17.56
N GLU A 125 -0.07 1.36 -18.48
CA GLU A 125 -1.45 1.82 -18.40
C GLU A 125 -2.16 1.22 -17.18
N GLN A 126 -1.85 -0.04 -16.83
CA GLN A 126 -2.34 -0.67 -15.61
C GLN A 126 -1.81 0.03 -14.34
N ARG A 127 -0.52 0.42 -14.32
CA ARG A 127 0.03 1.22 -13.21
C ARG A 127 -0.62 2.59 -13.11
N ASP A 128 -0.81 3.27 -14.24
CA ASP A 128 -1.44 4.59 -14.28
C ASP A 128 -2.91 4.51 -13.82
N THR A 129 -3.64 3.50 -14.25
CA THR A 129 -5.04 3.25 -13.87
C THR A 129 -5.17 2.96 -12.38
N LEU A 130 -4.34 2.07 -11.84
CA LEU A 130 -4.32 1.77 -10.41
C LEU A 130 -3.95 3.02 -9.60
N GLY A 131 -2.90 3.75 -9.99
CA GLY A 131 -2.45 4.95 -9.30
C GLY A 131 -3.54 6.02 -9.21
N ARG A 132 -4.26 6.30 -10.30
CA ARG A 132 -5.38 7.26 -10.28
C ARG A 132 -6.53 6.81 -9.37
N ARG A 133 -6.84 5.51 -9.34
CA ARG A 133 -7.85 4.95 -8.40
C ARG A 133 -7.42 5.13 -6.95
N LEU A 134 -6.15 4.88 -6.64
CA LEU A 134 -5.59 5.08 -5.30
C LEU A 134 -5.62 6.56 -4.89
N ALA A 135 -5.31 7.48 -5.80
CA ALA A 135 -5.45 8.91 -5.55
C ALA A 135 -6.89 9.31 -5.20
N ALA A 136 -7.88 8.77 -5.90
CA ALA A 136 -9.29 9.02 -5.60
C ALA A 136 -9.69 8.49 -4.20
N VAL A 137 -9.21 7.30 -3.82
CA VAL A 137 -9.42 6.74 -2.47
C VAL A 137 -8.77 7.61 -1.41
N GLY A 138 -7.51 8.01 -1.61
CA GLY A 138 -6.78 8.87 -0.69
C GLY A 138 -7.48 10.22 -0.49
N ALA A 139 -7.90 10.87 -1.58
CA ALA A 139 -8.62 12.14 -1.52
C ALA A 139 -9.96 12.02 -0.77
N ALA A 140 -10.71 10.94 -1.00
CA ALA A 140 -11.97 10.70 -0.30
C ALA A 140 -11.77 10.53 1.22
N LEU A 141 -10.74 9.78 1.63
CA LEU A 141 -10.45 9.55 3.04
C LEU A 141 -9.88 10.81 3.72
N GLU A 142 -9.02 11.57 3.04
CA GLU A 142 -8.57 12.88 3.56
C GLU A 142 -9.72 13.86 3.75
N ALA A 143 -10.70 13.88 2.83
CA ALA A 143 -11.87 14.74 2.95
C ALA A 143 -12.76 14.35 4.15
N GLU A 144 -12.91 13.05 4.42
CA GLU A 144 -13.68 12.54 5.55
C GLU A 144 -12.99 12.78 6.90
N TYR A 145 -11.68 12.48 6.98
CA TYR A 145 -10.94 12.51 8.25
C TYR A 145 -10.18 13.81 8.51
N GLY A 146 -10.05 14.69 7.52
CA GLY A 146 -9.45 16.02 7.64
C GLY A 146 -7.94 16.05 7.84
N ALA A 147 -7.24 14.92 7.60
CA ALA A 147 -5.80 14.78 7.80
C ALA A 147 -5.19 13.78 6.79
N PRO A 148 -3.87 13.81 6.56
CA PRO A 148 -3.20 12.76 5.81
C PRO A 148 -3.44 11.37 6.42
N GLN A 149 -3.51 10.36 5.56
CA GLN A 149 -3.87 9.00 5.90
C GLN A 149 -2.73 8.04 5.57
N ASP A 150 -2.67 6.97 6.37
CA ASP A 150 -1.90 5.75 6.12
C ASP A 150 -2.91 4.62 5.94
N ILE A 151 -3.01 4.09 4.73
CA ILE A 151 -4.13 3.27 4.27
C ILE A 151 -3.61 1.91 3.83
N GLU A 152 -4.07 0.86 4.49
CA GLU A 152 -3.91 -0.52 4.03
C GLU A 152 -5.14 -0.94 3.20
N GLY A 153 -4.92 -1.61 2.07
CA GLY A 153 -6.01 -2.09 1.22
C GLY A 153 -5.59 -3.17 0.23
N CYS A 154 -6.55 -3.61 -0.56
CA CYS A 154 -6.31 -4.60 -1.62
C CYS A 154 -7.22 -4.41 -2.83
N VAL A 155 -6.86 -5.07 -3.92
CA VAL A 155 -7.69 -5.21 -5.13
C VAL A 155 -8.21 -6.64 -5.17
N VAL A 156 -9.53 -6.77 -5.32
CA VAL A 156 -10.26 -8.05 -5.43
C VAL A 156 -10.71 -8.33 -6.85
#